data_AF-A0A946ALU2-F1
#
_entry.id   AF-A0A946ALU2-F1
#
_cell.length_a   1.000
_cell.length_b   1.000
_cell.length_c   1.000
_cell.angle_alpha   90.00
_cell.angle_beta   90.00
_cell.angle_gamma   90.00
#
_symmetry.space_group_name_H-M   'P 1'
#
loop_
_entity.id
_entity.type
_entity.pdbx_description
1 polymer ?
#
loop_
_entity_poly.entity_id
_entity_poly.type
_entity_poly.pdbx_seq_one_letter_code
_entity_poly.pdbx_strand_id
1 'polypeptide(L)'
;MRLPVIVGFGGVSPAGRSSFHHAYRRTILDSIQGSERSDMFMSLASLMNLREGQNGKPLTAKNVEAEVGQQCLDGSLIRQLENNLFDPD
;
A
#
# COMPACT_ATOMS: atom_id res chain seq x y z
N MET A 1 23.96 -18.44 -26.96
CA MET A 1 23.02 -18.77 -25.86
C MET A 1 22.43 -17.45 -25.33
N ARG A 2 21.15 -17.37 -24.97
CA ARG A 2 20.53 -16.18 -24.36
C ARG A 2 19.88 -16.58 -23.04
N LEU A 3 20.25 -15.92 -21.95
CA LEU A 3 19.67 -16.16 -20.63
C LEU A 3 18.47 -15.23 -20.42
N PRO A 4 17.26 -15.76 -20.14
CA PRO A 4 16.14 -14.94 -19.72
C PRO A 4 16.45 -14.28 -18.37
N VAL A 5 16.27 -12.97 -18.28
CA VAL A 5 16.48 -12.18 -17.05
C VAL A 5 15.27 -11.30 -16.79
N ILE A 6 14.90 -11.14 -15.52
CA ILE A 6 13.82 -10.25 -15.10
C ILE A 6 14.41 -8.83 -14.98
N VAL A 7 14.05 -7.95 -15.91
CA VAL A 7 14.49 -6.54 -15.91
C VAL A 7 13.45 -5.58 -15.33
N GLY A 8 12.27 -6.11 -14.97
CA GLY A 8 11.18 -5.37 -14.37
C GLY A 8 9.99 -6.29 -14.06
N PHE A 9 9.19 -5.87 -13.09
CA PHE A 9 7.94 -6.56 -12.72
C PHE A 9 6.95 -5.55 -12.13
N GLY A 10 5.66 -5.87 -12.18
CA GLY A 10 4.59 -5.00 -11.73
C GLY A 10 3.24 -5.70 -11.68
N GLY A 11 2.25 -5.02 -11.11
CA GLY A 11 0.90 -5.55 -10.85
C GLY A 11 0.27 -4.88 -9.63
N VAL A 12 -1.04 -5.06 -9.46
CA VAL A 12 -1.80 -4.57 -8.30
C VAL A 12 -2.56 -5.76 -7.69
N SER A 13 -2.56 -5.84 -6.38
CA SER A 13 -3.17 -6.91 -5.59
C SER A 13 -3.75 -6.33 -4.30
N PRO A 14 -4.41 -7.13 -3.44
CA PRO A 14 -4.84 -6.67 -2.11
C PRO A 14 -3.71 -6.13 -1.23
N ALA A 15 -2.45 -6.53 -1.48
CA ALA A 15 -1.29 -6.00 -0.77
C ALA A 15 -0.78 -4.65 -1.34
N GLY A 16 -1.38 -4.14 -2.41
CA GLY A 16 -0.95 -2.93 -3.13
C GLY A 16 -0.19 -3.24 -4.42
N ARG A 17 0.65 -2.29 -4.88
CA ARG A 17 1.44 -2.43 -6.12
C ARG A 17 2.71 -3.25 -5.91
N SER A 18 3.02 -4.18 -6.81
CA SER A 18 4.22 -5.01 -6.69
C SER A 18 5.50 -4.34 -7.17
N SER A 19 5.41 -3.37 -8.10
CA SER A 19 6.56 -2.59 -8.53
C SER A 19 7.26 -1.93 -7.34
N PHE A 20 8.59 -1.85 -7.38
CA PHE A 20 9.41 -1.34 -6.27
C PHE A 20 9.17 -2.05 -4.92
N HIS A 21 8.66 -3.28 -4.95
CA HIS A 21 8.45 -4.14 -3.78
C HIS A 21 7.43 -3.62 -2.75
N HIS A 22 6.56 -2.65 -3.06
CA HIS A 22 5.61 -2.12 -2.07
C HIS A 22 4.65 -3.19 -1.53
N ALA A 23 4.07 -4.01 -2.41
CA ALA A 23 3.20 -5.11 -1.99
C ALA A 23 3.92 -6.14 -1.12
N TYR A 24 5.17 -6.46 -1.45
CA TYR A 24 6.01 -7.33 -0.62
C TYR A 24 6.24 -6.72 0.76
N ARG A 25 6.61 -5.43 0.82
CA ARG A 25 6.78 -4.69 2.08
C ARG A 25 5.51 -4.70 2.94
N ARG A 26 4.32 -4.60 2.33
CA ARG A 26 3.05 -4.73 3.06
C ARG A 26 2.85 -6.11 3.70
N THR A 27 3.33 -7.19 3.07
CA THR A 27 3.22 -8.55 3.62
C THR A 27 4.18 -8.84 4.77
N ILE A 28 5.29 -8.11 4.85
CA ILE A 28 6.30 -8.25 5.92
C ILE A 28 6.38 -6.98 6.79
N LEU A 29 5.23 -6.36 7.05
CA LEU A 29 5.12 -5.05 7.68
C LEU A 29 5.93 -4.93 8.98
N ASP A 30 5.93 -5.97 9.81
CA ASP A 30 6.58 -5.94 11.12
C ASP A 30 8.12 -5.97 11.04
N SER A 31 8.66 -6.31 9.87
CA SER A 31 10.10 -6.40 9.62
C SER A 31 10.66 -5.15 8.91
N ILE A 32 9.82 -4.20 8.52
CA ILE A 32 10.24 -2.99 7.79
C ILE A 32 10.14 -1.74 8.66
N GLN A 33 11.09 -0.82 8.46
CA GLN A 33 11.20 0.41 9.23
C GLN A 33 11.65 1.58 8.34
N GLY A 34 11.60 2.79 8.87
CA GLY A 34 12.14 3.98 8.21
C GLY A 34 11.47 4.27 6.86
N SER A 35 12.28 4.68 5.88
CA SER A 35 11.79 5.14 4.57
C SER A 35 11.04 4.06 3.79
N GLU A 36 11.45 2.79 3.88
CA GLU A 36 10.76 1.71 3.17
C GLU A 36 9.31 1.54 3.64
N ARG A 37 9.09 1.71 4.94
CA ARG A 37 7.78 1.65 5.57
C ARG A 37 6.93 2.86 5.16
N SER A 38 7.49 4.06 5.25
CA SER A 38 6.83 5.29 4.79
C SER A 38 6.47 5.24 3.31
N ASP A 39 7.38 4.78 2.44
CA ASP A 39 7.16 4.68 1.00
C ASP A 39 6.08 3.64 0.65
N MET A 40 6.02 2.55 1.40
CA MET A 40 4.95 1.55 1.29
C MET A 40 3.60 2.17 1.67
N PHE A 41 3.50 2.89 2.79
CA PHE A 41 2.27 3.57 3.18
C PHE A 41 1.86 4.68 2.21
N MET A 42 2.80 5.47 1.70
CA MET A 42 2.54 6.45 0.63
C MET A 42 1.96 5.78 -0.62
N SER A 43 2.52 4.63 -1.01
CA SER A 43 2.03 3.87 -2.14
C SER A 43 0.59 3.34 -1.92
N LEU A 44 0.26 2.88 -0.71
CA LEU A 44 -1.09 2.43 -0.40
C LEU A 44 -2.08 3.59 -0.36
N ALA A 45 -1.73 4.68 0.33
CA ALA A 45 -2.56 5.87 0.42
C ALA A 45 -2.92 6.42 -0.96
N SER A 46 -1.94 6.44 -1.89
CA SER A 46 -2.18 6.85 -3.28
C SER A 46 -3.16 5.93 -4.02
N LEU A 47 -3.08 4.60 -3.84
CA LEU A 47 -4.00 3.65 -4.47
C LEU A 47 -5.41 3.72 -3.89
N MET A 48 -5.51 4.02 -2.59
CA MET A 48 -6.77 4.13 -1.85
C MET A 48 -7.42 5.51 -1.99
N ASN A 49 -6.84 6.40 -2.80
CA ASN A 49 -7.32 7.77 -2.99
C ASN A 49 -7.36 8.59 -1.69
N LEU A 50 -6.49 8.27 -0.73
CA LEU A 50 -6.27 9.03 0.50
C LEU A 50 -5.33 10.19 0.19
N ARG A 51 -5.90 11.30 -0.29
CA ARG A 51 -5.14 12.45 -0.82
C ARG A 51 -4.66 13.42 0.25
N GLU A 52 -5.40 13.48 1.34
CA GLU A 52 -5.20 14.43 2.42
C GLU A 52 -5.17 13.66 3.73
N GLY A 53 -4.28 14.11 4.61
CA GLY A 53 -4.27 13.69 5.99
C GLY A 53 -5.33 14.42 6.81
N GLN A 54 -5.20 14.32 8.12
CA GLN A 54 -6.10 14.98 9.05
C GLN A 54 -6.06 16.50 8.85
N ASN A 55 -7.23 17.13 8.85
CA ASN A 55 -7.41 18.57 8.67
C ASN A 55 -7.01 19.11 7.27
N GLY A 56 -7.05 18.28 6.23
CA GLY A 56 -6.81 18.70 4.84
C GLY A 56 -5.35 19.00 4.51
N LYS A 57 -4.40 18.56 5.36
CA LYS A 57 -2.97 18.73 5.11
C LYS A 57 -2.47 17.66 4.14
N PRO A 58 -1.46 17.96 3.30
CA PRO A 58 -0.89 16.96 2.41
C PRO A 58 -0.20 15.84 3.20
N LEU A 59 -0.35 14.61 2.71
CA LEU A 59 0.40 13.46 3.21
C LEU A 59 1.86 13.52 2.74
N THR A 60 2.75 13.15 3.64
CA THR A 60 4.20 13.09 3.45
C THR A 60 4.71 11.78 4.03
N ALA A 61 5.93 11.39 3.66
CA ALA A 61 6.58 10.21 4.23
C ALA A 61 6.66 10.23 5.77
N LYS A 62 6.61 11.41 6.41
CA LYS A 62 6.72 11.56 7.87
C LYS A 62 5.40 11.36 8.61
N ASN A 63 4.27 11.69 7.99
CA ASN A 63 2.96 11.67 8.66
C ASN A 63 1.99 10.64 8.07
N VAL A 64 2.28 10.04 6.91
CA VAL A 64 1.37 9.11 6.25
C VAL A 64 0.92 7.94 7.13
N GLU A 65 1.86 7.33 7.86
CA GLU A 65 1.53 6.23 8.75
C GLU A 65 0.70 6.69 9.95
N ALA A 66 1.07 7.83 10.55
CA ALA A 66 0.35 8.37 11.70
C ALA A 66 -1.08 8.83 11.36
N GLU A 67 -1.28 9.38 10.16
CA GLU A 67 -2.55 10.00 9.78
C GLU A 67 -3.51 9.05 9.07
N VAL A 68 -3.00 8.15 8.22
CA VAL A 68 -3.83 7.23 7.42
C VAL A 68 -3.35 5.78 7.46
N GLY A 69 -2.31 5.46 8.24
CA GLY A 69 -1.72 4.13 8.27
C GLY A 69 -2.72 3.05 8.64
N GLN A 70 -3.57 3.28 9.64
CA GLN A 70 -4.58 2.31 10.03
C GLN A 70 -5.60 2.04 8.91
N GLN A 71 -6.08 3.09 8.23
CA GLN A 71 -6.97 2.94 7.06
C GLN A 71 -6.31 2.12 5.95
N CYS A 72 -5.01 2.33 5.71
CA CYS A 72 -4.23 1.55 4.76
C CYS A 72 -4.11 0.07 5.17
N LEU A 73 -3.95 -0.21 6.46
CA LEU A 73 -3.87 -1.59 6.96
C LEU A 73 -5.20 -2.31 6.85
N ASP A 74 -6.29 -1.65 7.26
CA ASP A 74 -7.64 -2.19 7.25
C ASP A 74 -8.15 -2.40 5.82
N GLY A 75 -7.79 -1.53 4.87
CA GLY A 75 -8.17 -1.62 3.47
C GLY A 75 -7.30 -2.54 2.60
N SER A 76 -6.37 -3.29 3.19
CA SER A 76 -5.44 -4.15 2.44
C SER A 76 -5.44 -5.60 2.92
N LEU A 77 -4.81 -6.48 2.14
CA LEU A 77 -4.80 -7.94 2.34
C LEU A 77 -6.21 -8.57 2.34
N ILE A 78 -6.31 -9.78 2.88
CA ILE A 78 -7.57 -10.51 3.05
C ILE A 78 -8.36 -9.83 4.17
N ARG A 79 -9.61 -9.50 3.86
CA ARG A 79 -10.56 -8.84 4.75
C ARG A 79 -11.99 -9.13 4.27
N GLN A 80 -12.99 -8.71 5.04
CA GLN A 80 -14.40 -8.80 4.65
C GLN A 80 -14.65 -8.03 3.33
N LEU A 81 -15.62 -8.49 2.54
CA LEU A 81 -16.04 -7.77 1.34
C LEU A 81 -16.63 -6.41 1.75
N GLU A 82 -16.19 -5.37 1.05
CA GLU A 82 -16.75 -4.03 1.18
C GLU A 82 -17.94 -3.87 0.25
N ASN A 83 -18.89 -3.02 0.63
CA ASN A 83 -20.12 -2.78 -0.13
C ASN A 83 -19.91 -1.86 -1.36
N ASN A 84 -18.66 -1.63 -1.76
CA ASN A 84 -18.30 -0.74 -2.86
C ASN A 84 -18.46 -1.40 -4.24
N LEU A 85 -18.41 -2.73 -4.32
CA LEU A 85 -18.51 -3.49 -5.57
C LEU A 85 -19.58 -4.58 -5.50
N PHE A 86 -19.75 -5.21 -4.34
CA PHE A 86 -20.69 -6.31 -4.12
C PHE A 86 -21.32 -6.18 -2.73
N ASP A 87 -22.60 -6.51 -2.61
CA ASP A 87 -23.27 -6.66 -1.32
C ASP A 87 -23.14 -8.13 -0.89
N PRO A 88 -22.40 -8.44 0.19
CA PRO A 88 -22.16 -9.81 0.63
C PRO A 88 -23.29 -10.37 1.51
N ASP A 89 -24.27 -9.55 1.89
CA ASP A 89 -25.39 -9.92 2.78
C ASP A 89 -26.68 -10.31 2.02
#